data_AF-A0A2W1A6G9-F1
#
_entry.id   AF-A0A2W1A6G9-F1
#
_cell.length_a   1.000
_cell.length_b   1.000
_cell.length_c   1.000
_cell.angle_alpha   90.00
_cell.angle_beta   90.00
_cell.angle_gamma   90.00
#
_symmetry.space_group_name_H-M   'P 1'
#
loop_
_entity.id
_entity.type
_entity.pdbx_description
1 polymer ?
#
loop_
_entity_poly.entity_id
_entity_poly.type
_entity_poly.pdbx_seq_one_letter_code
_entity_poly.pdbx_strand_id
1 'polypeptide(L)'
;MVETPLHDALRLPLPGSGEGIVLATVGGGGKTTLLFALAEERAQARSDDSVSVLTTTTKFTVPKAAEQIPVVLASNPLVRASSVADVRGRGLPTVLVAGGRGDRERLLGVEPDWPAQARGVDGVFFVGVEADGSAGRAFKAPASHEPVIPDRATHVVAVVGVEALGKPLEDRWVHRAERVA
;
A
#
# COMPACT_ATOMS: atom_id res chain seq x y z
N MET A 1 4.46 8.65 27.04
CA MET A 1 4.85 9.32 25.78
C MET A 1 3.58 9.40 24.96
N VAL A 2 3.20 10.58 24.45
CA VAL A 2 2.07 10.67 23.51
C VAL A 2 2.57 10.08 22.21
N GLU A 3 2.00 8.96 21.76
CA GLU A 3 2.32 8.41 20.44
C GLU A 3 1.80 9.39 19.38
N THR A 4 2.69 9.84 18.50
CA THR A 4 2.31 10.65 17.35
C THR A 4 1.58 9.75 16.34
N PRO A 5 0.34 10.09 15.91
CA PRO A 5 -0.35 9.36 14.85
C PRO A 5 0.49 9.26 13.57
N LEU A 6 0.34 8.18 12.80
CA LEU A 6 1.10 7.98 11.57
C LEU A 6 0.79 9.03 10.51
N HIS A 7 -0.47 9.48 10.41
CA HIS A 7 -0.80 10.56 9.48
C HIS A 7 -0.04 11.85 9.81
N ASP A 8 0.11 12.20 11.09
CA ASP A 8 0.88 13.36 11.52
C ASP A 8 2.37 13.18 11.25
N ALA A 9 2.92 12.01 11.60
CA ALA A 9 4.32 11.68 11.37
C ALA A 9 4.71 11.75 9.89
N LEU A 10 3.78 11.38 9.00
CA LEU A 10 3.94 11.41 7.55
C LEU A 10 3.37 12.67 6.88
N ARG A 11 2.85 13.62 7.67
CA ARG A 11 2.22 14.87 7.20
C ARG A 11 1.11 14.65 6.17
N LEU A 12 0.32 13.59 6.36
CA LEU A 12 -0.78 13.21 5.49
C LEU A 12 -2.06 13.95 5.90
N PRO A 13 -2.82 14.51 4.95
CA PRO A 13 -4.07 15.19 5.27
C PRO A 13 -5.12 14.20 5.83
N LEU A 14 -6.02 14.72 6.66
CA LEU A 14 -7.20 14.01 7.13
C LEU A 14 -8.38 14.18 6.16
N PRO A 15 -9.36 13.27 6.17
CA PRO A 15 -10.59 13.45 5.40
C PRO A 15 -11.21 14.83 5.65
N GLY A 16 -11.71 15.48 4.59
CA GLY A 16 -12.32 16.82 4.66
C GLY A 16 -11.35 18.00 4.62
N SER A 17 -10.03 17.79 4.64
CA SER A 17 -9.02 18.87 4.65
C SER A 17 -8.38 19.18 3.28
N GLY A 18 -8.74 18.46 2.22
CA GLY A 18 -8.18 18.68 0.88
C GLY A 18 -8.49 17.56 -0.12
N GLU A 19 -7.77 17.56 -1.24
CA GLU A 19 -7.72 16.40 -2.14
C GLU A 19 -7.15 15.21 -1.37
N GLY A 20 -7.65 14.01 -1.68
CA GLY A 20 -7.19 12.83 -0.94
C GLY A 20 -5.97 12.21 -1.59
N ILE A 21 -5.61 11.05 -1.05
CA ILE A 21 -4.24 10.61 -1.06
C ILE A 21 -4.10 9.39 -1.96
N VAL A 22 -3.11 9.45 -2.84
CA VAL A 22 -2.50 8.26 -3.44
C VAL A 22 -1.08 8.19 -2.88
N LEU A 23 -0.82 7.22 -2.00
CA LEU A 23 0.45 7.06 -1.30
C LEU A 23 1.16 5.80 -1.79
N ALA A 24 2.39 5.94 -2.26
CA ALA A 24 3.24 4.82 -2.63
C ALA A 24 4.28 4.53 -1.54
N THR A 25 4.34 3.29 -1.06
CA THR A 25 5.46 2.82 -0.25
C THR A 25 6.50 2.13 -1.13
N VAL A 26 7.77 2.44 -0.89
CA VAL A 26 8.92 1.87 -1.63
C VAL A 26 10.01 1.44 -0.65
N GLY A 27 10.94 0.59 -1.10
CA GLY A 27 12.07 0.14 -0.28
C GLY A 27 11.86 -1.22 0.39
N GLY A 28 12.37 -1.40 1.61
CA GLY A 28 12.41 -2.68 2.32
C GLY A 28 12.04 -2.53 3.79
N GLY A 29 11.46 -3.59 4.37
CA GLY A 29 10.98 -3.60 5.76
C GLY A 29 9.73 -2.75 5.96
N GLY A 30 8.71 -3.28 6.65
CA GLY A 30 7.58 -2.49 7.13
C GLY A 30 6.63 -1.82 6.12
N LYS A 31 6.90 -1.82 4.80
CA LYS A 31 6.04 -1.18 3.78
C LYS A 31 4.58 -1.59 3.89
N THR A 32 4.34 -2.90 3.86
CA THR A 32 3.01 -3.45 4.02
C THR A 32 2.43 -3.06 5.37
N THR A 33 3.15 -3.31 6.47
CA THR A 33 2.70 -2.97 7.82
C THR A 33 2.28 -1.50 7.93
N LEU A 34 3.05 -0.59 7.35
CA LEU A 34 2.75 0.84 7.33
C LEU A 34 1.44 1.15 6.60
N LEU A 35 1.21 0.54 5.43
CA LEU A 35 -0.03 0.74 4.67
C LEU A 35 -1.26 0.27 5.46
N PHE A 36 -1.17 -0.89 6.09
CA PHE A 36 -2.28 -1.43 6.90
C PHE A 36 -2.51 -0.61 8.16
N ALA A 37 -1.45 -0.18 8.85
CA ALA A 37 -1.56 0.68 10.02
C ALA A 37 -2.18 2.05 9.69
N LEU A 38 -1.80 2.66 8.56
CA LEU A 38 -2.41 3.90 8.07
C LEU A 38 -3.90 3.72 7.74
N ALA A 39 -4.28 2.61 7.12
CA ALA A 39 -5.69 2.33 6.82
C ALA A 39 -6.50 2.09 8.11
N GLU A 40 -5.92 1.39 9.09
CA GLU A 40 -6.55 1.17 10.40
C GLU A 40 -6.71 2.47 11.18
N GLU A 41 -5.66 3.29 11.28
CA GLU A 41 -5.71 4.60 11.93
C GLU A 41 -6.81 5.49 11.33
N ARG A 42 -6.94 5.49 9.99
CA ARG A 42 -8.01 6.20 9.30
C ARG A 42 -9.38 5.60 9.55
N ALA A 43 -9.50 4.28 9.58
CA ALA A 43 -10.75 3.59 9.90
C ALA A 43 -11.24 3.93 11.32
N GLN A 44 -10.33 4.13 12.27
CA GLN A 44 -10.64 4.53 13.65
C GLN A 44 -10.99 6.02 13.76
N ALA A 45 -10.35 6.88 12.95
CA ALA A 45 -10.59 8.32 12.94
C ALA A 45 -11.78 8.75 12.06
N ARG A 46 -12.41 7.83 11.31
CA ARG A 46 -13.46 8.18 10.34
C ARG A 46 -14.69 8.76 11.05
N SER A 47 -15.15 9.90 10.56
CA SER A 47 -16.45 10.50 10.91
C SER A 47 -17.51 10.28 9.82
N ASP A 48 -17.14 9.62 8.73
CA ASP A 48 -17.95 9.40 7.53
C ASP A 48 -17.89 7.94 7.03
N ASP A 49 -18.60 7.67 5.94
CA ASP A 49 -18.61 6.40 5.22
C ASP A 49 -17.49 6.34 4.17
N SER A 50 -16.30 6.90 4.46
CA SER A 50 -15.16 6.77 3.58
C SER A 50 -14.54 5.37 3.62
N VAL A 51 -13.89 4.98 2.51
CA VAL A 51 -13.19 3.70 2.38
C VAL A 51 -11.74 3.94 1.97
N SER A 52 -10.84 3.20 2.62
CA SER A 52 -9.42 3.11 2.25
C SER A 52 -9.19 1.97 1.27
N VAL A 53 -8.49 2.22 0.19
CA VAL A 53 -8.08 1.20 -0.78
C VAL A 53 -6.61 0.87 -0.56
N LEU A 54 -6.30 -0.40 -0.33
CA LEU A 54 -4.94 -0.92 -0.32
C LEU A 54 -4.71 -1.72 -1.58
N THR A 55 -3.54 -1.55 -2.21
CA THR A 55 -3.19 -2.28 -3.43
C THR A 55 -1.67 -2.34 -3.60
N THR A 56 -1.23 -2.90 -4.72
CA THR A 56 0.18 -3.03 -5.09
C THR A 56 0.33 -2.96 -6.61
N THR A 57 1.44 -2.41 -7.10
CA THR A 57 1.80 -2.47 -8.53
C THR A 57 2.75 -3.65 -8.82
N THR A 58 3.06 -4.45 -7.81
CA THR A 58 3.95 -5.63 -7.92
C THR A 58 3.29 -6.85 -7.26
N LYS A 59 4.03 -7.96 -7.11
CA LYS A 59 3.49 -9.16 -6.44
C LYS A 59 3.51 -8.98 -4.92
N PHE A 60 2.36 -9.13 -4.28
CA PHE A 60 2.16 -8.85 -2.86
C PHE A 60 1.72 -10.10 -2.09
N THR A 61 2.20 -10.27 -0.86
CA THR A 61 1.72 -11.31 0.05
C THR A 61 0.89 -10.65 1.14
N VAL A 62 -0.37 -11.06 1.27
CA VAL A 62 -1.26 -10.51 2.31
C VAL A 62 -0.73 -10.90 3.70
N PRO A 63 -0.49 -9.94 4.61
CA PRO A 63 -0.15 -10.27 5.99
C PRO A 63 -1.30 -11.04 6.64
N LYS A 64 -0.99 -11.98 7.53
CA LYS A 64 -2.02 -12.71 8.29
C LYS A 64 -2.96 -11.78 9.07
N ALA A 65 -2.43 -10.68 9.60
CA ALA A 65 -3.20 -9.66 10.31
C ALA A 65 -4.27 -8.98 9.42
N ALA A 66 -4.13 -9.07 8.11
CA ALA A 66 -5.03 -8.48 7.12
C ALA A 66 -6.05 -9.47 6.54
N GLU A 67 -6.11 -10.73 7.02
CA GLU A 67 -7.06 -11.74 6.51
C GLU A 67 -8.53 -11.37 6.73
N GLN A 68 -8.81 -10.44 7.65
CA GLN A 68 -10.17 -9.95 7.94
C GLN A 68 -10.62 -8.82 7.01
N ILE A 69 -9.72 -8.26 6.20
CA ILE A 69 -10.05 -7.19 5.27
C ILE A 69 -10.64 -7.79 3.97
N PRO A 70 -11.74 -7.24 3.44
CA PRO A 70 -12.29 -7.65 2.16
C PRO A 70 -11.23 -7.60 1.05
N VAL A 71 -11.08 -8.71 0.32
CA VAL A 71 -10.16 -8.80 -0.82
C VAL A 71 -10.95 -8.85 -2.12
N VAL A 72 -10.68 -7.90 -3.00
CA VAL A 72 -11.22 -7.84 -4.36
C VAL A 72 -10.16 -8.29 -5.34
N LEU A 73 -10.48 -9.33 -6.11
CA LEU A 73 -9.62 -9.89 -7.14
C LEU A 73 -10.32 -9.76 -8.48
N ALA A 74 -9.85 -8.86 -9.33
CA ALA A 74 -10.42 -8.67 -10.64
C ALA A 74 -9.39 -8.14 -11.63
N SER A 75 -9.26 -8.81 -12.77
CA SER A 75 -8.44 -8.32 -13.88
C SER A 75 -9.02 -7.04 -14.48
N ASN A 76 -10.35 -6.91 -14.54
CA ASN A 76 -11.01 -5.74 -15.09
C ASN A 76 -10.99 -4.54 -14.12
N PRO A 77 -10.40 -3.38 -14.50
CA PRO A 77 -10.37 -2.15 -13.70
C PRO A 77 -11.75 -1.63 -13.25
N LEU A 78 -12.77 -1.76 -14.10
CA LEU A 78 -14.12 -1.28 -13.80
C LEU A 78 -14.78 -2.13 -12.72
N VAL A 79 -14.55 -3.45 -12.75
CA VAL A 79 -15.04 -4.38 -11.71
C VAL A 79 -14.38 -4.07 -10.38
N ARG A 80 -13.08 -3.74 -10.38
CA ARG A 80 -12.39 -3.31 -9.16
C ARG A 80 -13.04 -2.05 -8.58
N ALA A 81 -13.30 -1.04 -9.41
CA ALA A 81 -13.92 0.22 -8.98
C ALA A 81 -15.34 0.01 -8.42
N SER A 82 -16.18 -0.79 -9.10
CA SER A 82 -17.52 -1.11 -8.59
C SER A 82 -17.47 -1.87 -7.26
N SER A 83 -16.55 -2.83 -7.12
CA SER A 83 -16.39 -3.56 -5.86
C SER A 83 -15.90 -2.67 -4.71
N VAL A 84 -15.09 -1.63 -4.97
CA VAL A 84 -14.72 -0.64 -3.94
C VAL A 84 -15.97 0.11 -3.46
N ALA A 85 -16.85 0.51 -4.38
CA ALA A 85 -18.12 1.15 -4.03
C ALA A 85 -19.05 0.20 -3.24
N ASP A 86 -19.10 -1.09 -3.60
CA ASP A 86 -19.88 -2.09 -2.87
C ASP A 86 -19.36 -2.29 -1.43
N VAL A 87 -18.04 -2.36 -1.25
CA VAL A 87 -17.41 -2.49 0.09
C VAL A 87 -17.74 -1.28 0.94
N ARG A 88 -17.67 -0.07 0.36
CA ARG A 88 -18.11 1.16 1.03
C ARG A 88 -19.60 1.11 1.39
N GLY A 89 -20.47 0.69 0.47
CA GLY A 89 -21.92 0.58 0.70
C GLY A 89 -22.29 -0.40 1.83
N ARG A 90 -21.39 -1.33 2.16
CA ARG A 90 -21.49 -2.23 3.32
C ARG A 90 -20.95 -1.63 4.62
N GLY A 91 -20.48 -0.38 4.61
CA GLY A 91 -19.91 0.33 5.75
C GLY A 91 -18.53 -0.19 6.18
N LEU A 92 -17.81 -0.89 5.29
CA LEU A 92 -16.50 -1.44 5.59
C LEU A 92 -15.41 -0.40 5.29
N PRO A 93 -14.49 -0.12 6.24
CA PRO A 93 -13.61 1.04 6.14
C PRO A 93 -12.40 0.82 5.23
N THR A 94 -12.09 -0.42 4.87
CA THR A 94 -10.89 -0.78 4.11
C THR A 94 -11.17 -1.92 3.14
N VAL A 95 -10.56 -1.87 1.96
CA VAL A 95 -10.56 -2.94 0.96
C VAL A 95 -9.15 -3.15 0.41
N LEU A 96 -8.75 -4.41 0.24
CA LEU A 96 -7.55 -4.79 -0.48
C LEU A 96 -7.93 -5.16 -1.92
N VAL A 97 -7.32 -4.51 -2.91
CA VAL A 97 -7.61 -4.70 -4.32
C VAL A 97 -6.38 -5.17 -5.07
N ALA A 98 -6.54 -6.22 -5.89
CA ALA A 98 -5.48 -6.76 -6.73
C ALA A 98 -5.99 -7.20 -8.10
N GLY A 99 -5.08 -7.28 -9.07
CA GLY A 99 -5.38 -7.70 -10.44
C GLY A 99 -5.69 -9.20 -10.59
N GLY A 100 -5.39 -10.00 -9.56
CA GLY A 100 -5.66 -11.44 -9.54
C GLY A 100 -4.84 -12.18 -8.49
N ARG A 101 -4.85 -13.52 -8.57
CA ARG A 101 -3.96 -14.42 -7.80
C ARG A 101 -2.86 -14.95 -8.69
N GLY A 102 -1.64 -14.88 -8.19
CA GLY A 102 -0.44 -15.46 -8.79
C GLY A 102 -0.04 -16.75 -8.09
N ASP A 103 1.23 -17.10 -8.25
CA ASP A 103 1.84 -18.26 -7.61
C ASP A 103 1.90 -18.12 -6.07
N ARG A 104 1.74 -19.24 -5.36
CA ARG A 104 1.88 -19.33 -3.90
C ARG A 104 0.98 -18.34 -3.14
N GLU A 105 -0.26 -18.18 -3.59
CA GLU A 105 -1.25 -17.25 -3.00
C GLU A 105 -0.85 -15.76 -3.01
N ARG A 106 0.16 -15.37 -3.79
CA ARG A 106 0.54 -13.97 -3.93
C ARG A 106 -0.50 -13.24 -4.77
N LEU A 107 -0.84 -12.02 -4.37
CA LEU A 107 -1.67 -11.13 -5.17
C LEU A 107 -0.86 -10.55 -6.33
N LEU A 108 -1.48 -10.48 -7.50
CA LEU A 108 -0.94 -9.79 -8.67
C LEU A 108 -1.22 -8.30 -8.57
N GLY A 109 -0.23 -7.50 -8.94
CA GLY A 109 -0.34 -6.05 -8.96
C GLY A 109 -1.40 -5.54 -9.93
N VAL A 110 -1.91 -4.35 -9.65
CA VAL A 110 -2.72 -3.55 -10.58
C VAL A 110 -1.83 -2.71 -11.49
N GLU A 111 -2.42 -2.19 -12.56
CA GLU A 111 -1.78 -1.24 -13.46
C GLU A 111 -1.42 0.06 -12.72
N PRO A 112 -0.31 0.74 -13.06
CA PRO A 112 0.14 1.94 -12.35
C PRO A 112 -0.84 3.12 -12.38
N ASP A 113 -1.74 3.18 -13.37
CA ASP A 113 -2.75 4.24 -13.50
C ASP A 113 -4.00 3.98 -12.65
N TRP A 114 -4.28 2.73 -12.29
CA TRP A 114 -5.49 2.34 -11.57
C TRP A 114 -5.63 2.98 -10.18
N PRO A 115 -4.57 3.14 -9.35
CA PRO A 115 -4.69 3.80 -8.05
C PRO A 115 -5.28 5.22 -8.12
N ALA A 116 -4.95 5.98 -9.18
CA ALA A 116 -5.55 7.28 -9.41
C ALA A 116 -7.04 7.18 -9.78
N GLN A 117 -7.42 6.17 -10.58
CA GLN A 117 -8.82 5.89 -10.91
C GLN A 117 -9.62 5.49 -9.67
N ALA A 118 -9.03 4.64 -8.81
CA ALA A 118 -9.63 4.23 -7.54
C ALA A 118 -9.89 5.43 -6.62
N ARG A 119 -8.96 6.40 -6.59
CA ARG A 119 -9.15 7.66 -5.86
C ARG A 119 -10.33 8.48 -6.39
N GLY A 120 -10.68 8.34 -7.66
CA GLY A 120 -11.85 8.99 -8.27
C GLY A 120 -13.20 8.36 -7.91
N VAL A 121 -13.21 7.19 -7.24
CA VAL A 121 -14.45 6.57 -6.75
C VAL A 121 -14.98 7.34 -5.54
N ASP A 122 -16.28 7.59 -5.52
CA ASP A 122 -16.92 8.36 -4.44
C ASP A 122 -16.68 7.72 -3.07
N GLY A 123 -16.29 8.54 -2.10
CA GLY A 123 -15.94 8.12 -0.74
C GLY A 123 -14.56 7.47 -0.60
N VAL A 124 -13.75 7.36 -1.66
CA VAL A 124 -12.34 6.92 -1.52
C VAL A 124 -11.47 8.12 -1.18
N PHE A 125 -11.00 8.21 0.08
CA PHE A 125 -10.08 9.29 0.47
C PHE A 125 -8.61 8.87 0.41
N PHE A 126 -8.30 7.60 0.67
CA PHE A 126 -6.94 7.09 0.78
C PHE A 126 -6.75 5.86 -0.11
N VAL A 127 -5.73 5.90 -0.96
CA VAL A 127 -5.25 4.78 -1.76
C VAL A 127 -3.78 4.52 -1.40
N GLY A 128 -3.53 3.43 -0.70
CA GLY A 128 -2.20 2.98 -0.32
C GLY A 128 -1.66 1.92 -1.30
N VAL A 129 -0.46 2.14 -1.83
CA VAL A 129 0.13 1.31 -2.88
C VAL A 129 1.50 0.80 -2.44
N GLU A 130 1.71 -0.51 -2.44
CA GLU A 130 3.07 -1.07 -2.37
C GLU A 130 3.67 -1.10 -3.78
N ALA A 131 4.62 -0.19 -4.03
CA ALA A 131 5.12 0.12 -5.37
C ALA A 131 6.37 -0.68 -5.77
N ASP A 132 6.89 -1.52 -4.88
CA ASP A 132 8.00 -2.43 -5.16
C ASP A 132 8.07 -3.61 -4.19
N GLY A 133 8.75 -4.68 -4.59
CA GLY A 133 8.99 -5.85 -3.75
C GLY A 133 10.37 -5.80 -3.09
N SER A 134 10.47 -6.22 -1.82
CA SER A 134 11.76 -6.45 -1.14
C SER A 134 12.04 -7.91 -0.83
N ALA A 135 11.18 -8.84 -1.28
CA ALA A 135 11.23 -10.25 -0.90
C ALA A 135 11.28 -10.47 0.63
N GLY A 136 10.66 -9.57 1.41
CA GLY A 136 10.67 -9.62 2.88
C GLY A 136 11.96 -9.12 3.53
N ARG A 137 12.90 -8.54 2.78
CA ARG A 137 14.14 -7.95 3.33
C ARG A 137 13.89 -6.55 3.89
N ALA A 138 14.65 -6.22 4.94
CA ALA A 138 14.62 -4.92 5.62
C ALA A 138 15.23 -3.79 4.79
N PHE A 139 16.08 -4.11 3.82
CA PHE A 139 16.63 -3.14 2.86
C PHE A 139 16.65 -3.75 1.46
N LYS A 140 16.71 -2.89 0.44
CA LYS A 140 16.86 -3.34 -0.95
C LYS A 140 17.59 -2.32 -1.81
N ALA A 141 18.30 -2.82 -2.81
CA ALA A 141 18.59 -2.05 -4.00
C ALA A 141 17.41 -2.17 -4.98
N PRO A 142 16.93 -1.08 -5.61
CA PRO A 142 15.93 -1.16 -6.67
C PRO A 142 16.42 -1.91 -7.94
N ALA A 143 15.50 -2.60 -8.62
CA ALA A 143 15.72 -3.04 -9.99
C ALA A 143 15.64 -1.86 -10.98
N SER A 144 16.06 -2.07 -12.24
CA SER A 144 15.97 -1.04 -13.29
C SER A 144 14.54 -0.59 -13.60
N HIS A 145 13.55 -1.43 -13.28
CA HIS A 145 12.12 -1.15 -13.47
C HIS A 145 11.41 -0.78 -12.16
N GLU A 146 12.15 -0.59 -11.06
CA GLU A 146 11.58 -0.24 -9.76
C GLU A 146 12.08 1.13 -9.27
N PRO A 147 11.27 1.83 -8.44
CA PRO A 147 9.91 1.47 -8.04
C PRO A 147 8.88 1.74 -9.13
N VAL A 148 7.80 0.96 -9.15
CA VAL A 148 6.65 1.18 -10.05
C VAL A 148 5.68 2.12 -9.35
N ILE A 149 6.06 3.40 -9.27
CA ILE A 149 5.24 4.45 -8.66
C ILE A 149 3.95 4.61 -9.47
N PRO A 150 2.77 4.63 -8.82
CA PRO A 150 1.50 4.82 -9.53
C PRO A 150 1.37 6.25 -10.05
N ASP A 151 0.60 6.41 -11.12
CA ASP A 151 0.29 7.72 -11.68
C ASP A 151 -0.41 8.59 -10.62
N ARG A 152 -0.09 9.89 -10.63
CA ARG A 152 -0.66 10.88 -9.70
C ARG A 152 -0.45 10.51 -8.22
N ALA A 153 0.61 9.77 -7.89
CA ALA A 153 1.05 9.62 -6.51
C ALA A 153 1.23 10.99 -5.87
N THR A 154 0.47 11.24 -4.80
CA THR A 154 0.55 12.46 -4.01
C THR A 154 1.71 12.41 -3.01
N HIS A 155 2.06 11.20 -2.56
CA HIS A 155 3.08 10.96 -1.54
C HIS A 155 3.87 9.69 -1.90
N VAL A 156 5.18 9.72 -1.66
CA VAL A 156 6.05 8.55 -1.73
C VAL A 156 6.77 8.42 -0.40
N VAL A 157 6.63 7.26 0.25
CA VAL A 157 7.28 6.96 1.53
C VAL A 157 8.32 5.86 1.29
N ALA A 158 9.59 6.23 1.40
CA ALA A 158 10.69 5.28 1.39
C ALA A 158 10.81 4.63 2.77
N VAL A 159 10.74 3.31 2.81
CA VAL A 159 10.83 2.53 4.03
C VAL A 159 12.12 1.71 4.04
N VAL A 160 12.80 1.76 5.17
CA VAL A 160 13.96 0.91 5.48
C VAL A 160 13.72 0.34 6.87
N GLY A 161 13.74 -0.98 6.99
CA GLY A 161 13.66 -1.66 8.27
C GLY A 161 14.91 -1.39 9.10
N VAL A 162 14.72 -0.95 10.35
CA VAL A 162 15.83 -0.64 11.28
C VAL A 162 16.80 -1.82 11.47
N GLU A 163 16.32 -3.06 11.30
CA GLU A 163 17.12 -4.28 11.37
C GLU A 163 18.26 -4.35 10.33
N ALA A 164 18.19 -3.55 9.25
CA ALA A 164 19.25 -3.43 8.28
C ALA A 164 20.45 -2.61 8.79
N LEU A 165 20.28 -1.79 9.83
CA LEU A 165 21.33 -0.94 10.35
C LEU A 165 22.49 -1.78 10.92
N GLY A 166 23.71 -1.46 10.49
CA GLY A 166 24.92 -2.18 10.89
C GLY A 166 25.05 -3.59 10.29
N LYS A 167 24.21 -3.96 9.31
CA LYS A 167 24.33 -5.23 8.59
C LYS A 167 25.20 -5.08 7.33
N PRO A 168 25.94 -6.13 6.94
CA PRO A 168 26.62 -6.18 5.65
C PRO A 168 25.63 -6.06 4.49
N LEU A 169 26.08 -5.48 3.37
CA LEU A 169 25.34 -5.43 2.12
C LEU A 169 25.44 -6.79 1.40
N GLU A 170 24.72 -7.77 1.94
CA GLU A 170 24.68 -9.15 1.42
C GLU A 170 23.24 -9.63 1.30
N ASP A 171 22.98 -10.63 0.44
CA ASP A 171 21.63 -11.13 0.10
C ASP A 171 20.78 -11.60 1.30
N ARG A 172 21.46 -11.94 2.40
CA ARG A 172 20.82 -12.26 3.68
C ARG A 172 20.01 -11.09 4.23
N TRP A 173 20.51 -9.87 4.06
CA TRP A 173 20.00 -8.64 4.69
C TRP A 173 19.38 -7.68 3.67
N VAL A 174 19.94 -7.66 2.46
CA VAL A 174 19.59 -6.71 1.41
C VAL A 174 19.03 -7.47 0.21
N HIS A 175 17.85 -7.08 -0.26
CA HIS A 175 17.35 -7.62 -1.51
C HIS A 175 18.11 -7.00 -2.70
N ARG A 176 18.71 -7.86 -3.54
CA ARG A 176 19.59 -7.49 -4.65
C ARG A 176 20.87 -6.79 -4.18
N ALA A 177 21.60 -7.43 -3.26
CA ALA A 177 22.79 -6.84 -2.65
C ALA A 177 23.89 -6.55 -3.68
N GLU A 178 23.98 -7.36 -4.74
CA GLU A 178 24.96 -7.24 -5.82
C GLU A 178 24.95 -5.89 -6.57
N ARG A 179 23.91 -5.09 -6.39
CA ARG A 179 23.77 -3.75 -7.00
C ARG A 179 24.37 -2.63 -6.17
N VAL A 180 24.69 -2.88 -4.91
CA VAL A 180 25.12 -1.86 -3.93
C VAL A 180 26.30 -2.31 -3.07
N ALA A 181 26.72 -3.59 -3.18
CA ALA A 181 27.88 -4.16 -2.51
C ALA A 181 29.21 -3.78 -3.16
#